data_AF-E2SNE5-F1
#
_entry.id   AF-E2SNE5-F1
#
_cell.length_a   1.000
_cell.length_b   1.000
_cell.length_c   1.000
_cell.angle_alpha   90.00
_cell.angle_beta   90.00
_cell.angle_gamma   90.00
#
_symmetry.space_group_name_H-M   'P 1'
#
loop_
_entity.id
_entity.type
_entity.pdbx_description
1 polymer ?
#
loop_
_entity_poly.entity_id
_entity_poly.type
_entity_poly.pdbx_seq_one_letter_code
_entity_poly.pdbx_strand_id
1 'polypeptide(L)'
;MLNILPEKDYNTYQTILPLQFNLSFQNDIAHDDISRTVLEVTGGINLNKYIDFTNRNTHGYNGIYMFNTLILAWALFGYASTRKLEELC
;
A
#
# COMPACT_ATOMS: atom_id res chain seq x y z
N MET A 1 50.63 22.21 -18.05
CA MET A 1 49.57 21.43 -18.73
C MET A 1 48.44 21.30 -17.73
N LEU A 2 47.37 22.10 -17.88
CA LEU A 2 46.22 22.10 -16.97
C LEU A 2 45.14 21.20 -17.60
N ASN A 3 44.77 20.11 -16.92
CA ASN A 3 43.64 19.27 -17.31
C ASN A 3 42.35 19.96 -16.88
N ILE A 4 41.63 20.53 -17.83
CA ILE A 4 40.27 21.03 -17.60
C ILE A 4 39.33 19.87 -17.93
N LEU A 5 38.82 19.19 -16.90
CA LEU A 5 37.68 18.29 -17.08
C LEU A 5 36.43 19.17 -17.28
N PRO A 6 35.57 18.89 -18.28
CA PRO A 6 34.32 19.62 -18.41
C PRO A 6 33.46 19.35 -17.18
N GLU A 7 33.12 20.42 -16.46
CA GLU A 7 32.17 20.40 -15.36
C GLU A 7 30.82 19.95 -15.94
N LYS A 8 30.47 18.67 -15.72
CA LYS A 8 29.15 18.16 -16.07
C LYS A 8 28.17 18.71 -15.05
N ASP A 9 27.51 19.78 -15.45
CA ASP A 9 26.39 20.36 -14.74
C ASP A 9 25.18 19.41 -14.84
N TYR A 10 25.14 18.41 -13.97
CA TYR A 10 23.99 17.51 -13.84
C TYR A 10 22.88 18.26 -13.12
N ASN A 11 22.19 19.15 -13.83
CA ASN A 11 20.85 19.53 -13.43
C ASN A 11 19.99 18.28 -13.51
N THR A 12 19.82 17.57 -12.39
CA THR A 12 18.88 16.44 -12.27
C THR A 12 17.47 17.02 -12.34
N TYR A 13 17.02 17.30 -13.56
CA TYR A 13 15.64 17.59 -13.84
C TYR A 13 14.86 16.29 -13.64
N GLN A 14 14.30 16.12 -12.44
CA GLN A 14 13.30 15.09 -12.20
C GLN A 14 12.01 15.55 -12.88
N THR A 15 11.74 15.01 -14.07
CA THR A 15 10.41 15.16 -14.67
C THR A 15 9.40 14.57 -13.70
N ILE A 16 8.54 15.42 -13.15
CA ILE A 16 7.32 14.95 -12.50
C ILE A 16 6.47 14.38 -13.64
N LEU A 17 6.50 13.07 -13.81
CA LEU A 17 5.57 12.38 -14.68
C LEU A 17 4.16 12.76 -14.21
N PRO A 18 3.32 13.39 -15.06
CA PRO A 18 1.93 13.66 -14.72
C PRO A 18 1.16 12.35 -14.87
N LEU A 19 1.53 11.34 -14.09
CA LEU A 19 0.77 10.13 -13.95
C LEU A 19 -0.45 10.47 -13.09
N GLN A 20 -1.47 11.04 -13.71
CA GLN A 20 -2.79 11.15 -13.10
C GLN A 20 -3.45 9.76 -13.10
N PHE A 21 -2.93 8.83 -12.29
CA PHE A 21 -3.68 7.61 -11.95
C PHE A 21 -4.71 7.96 -10.88
N ASN A 22 -5.87 8.46 -11.32
CA ASN A 22 -7.05 8.43 -10.46
C ASN A 22 -7.62 7.01 -10.51
N LEU A 23 -7.21 6.18 -9.54
CA LEU A 23 -7.81 4.87 -9.32
C LEU A 23 -9.05 5.05 -8.45
N SER A 24 -10.22 4.82 -9.01
CA SER A 24 -11.48 4.69 -8.31
C SER A 24 -11.73 3.21 -8.02
N PHE A 25 -11.69 2.84 -6.73
CA PHE A 25 -12.02 1.47 -6.34
C PHE A 25 -13.42 1.04 -6.84
N GLN A 26 -14.37 1.97 -6.93
CA GLN A 26 -15.72 1.66 -7.41
C GLN A 26 -15.77 1.41 -8.91
N ASN A 27 -15.06 2.22 -9.70
CA ASN A 27 -15.18 2.22 -11.16
C ASN A 27 -14.14 1.33 -11.86
N ASP A 28 -12.95 1.21 -11.30
CA ASP A 28 -11.79 0.62 -11.98
C ASP A 28 -11.49 -0.81 -11.51
N ILE A 29 -11.98 -1.21 -10.34
CA ILE A 29 -11.81 -2.57 -9.82
C ILE A 29 -13.01 -3.43 -10.24
N ALA A 30 -12.73 -4.63 -10.76
CA ALA A 30 -13.76 -5.56 -11.19
C ALA A 30 -14.74 -5.88 -10.04
N HIS A 31 -16.01 -6.09 -10.37
CA HIS A 31 -17.06 -6.30 -9.36
C HIS A 31 -16.93 -7.64 -8.63
N ASP A 32 -16.29 -8.61 -9.27
CA ASP A 32 -15.96 -9.93 -8.76
C ASP A 32 -14.54 -10.02 -8.18
N ASP A 33 -13.83 -8.90 -8.07
CA ASP A 33 -12.51 -8.87 -7.45
C ASP A 33 -12.57 -9.24 -5.97
N ILE A 34 -11.65 -10.12 -5.56
CA ILE A 34 -11.58 -10.65 -4.20
C ILE A 34 -11.42 -9.56 -3.12
N SER A 35 -10.81 -8.43 -3.45
CA SER A 35 -10.65 -7.30 -2.54
C SER A 35 -12.01 -6.74 -2.08
N ARG A 36 -13.05 -6.80 -2.92
CA ARG A 36 -14.41 -6.36 -2.55
C ARG A 36 -15.00 -7.26 -1.47
N THR A 37 -14.88 -8.58 -1.64
CA THR A 37 -15.32 -9.55 -0.62
C THR A 37 -14.57 -9.35 0.69
N VAL A 38 -13.25 -9.12 0.64
CA VAL A 38 -12.46 -8.83 1.84
C VAL A 38 -13.00 -7.59 2.54
N LEU A 39 -13.20 -6.47 1.84
CA LEU A 39 -13.72 -5.24 2.44
C LEU A 39 -15.11 -5.40 3.04
N GLU A 40 -16.00 -6.15 2.38
CA GLU A 40 -17.34 -6.42 2.89
C GLU A 40 -17.30 -7.24 4.18
N VAL A 41 -16.53 -8.33 4.18
CA VAL A 41 -16.38 -9.21 5.35
C VAL A 41 -15.72 -8.47 6.50
N THR A 42 -14.60 -7.78 6.28
CA THR A 42 -13.90 -7.06 7.34
C THR A 42 -14.69 -5.85 7.84
N GLY A 43 -15.46 -5.19 6.97
CA GLY A 43 -16.38 -4.11 7.34
C GLY A 43 -17.53 -4.58 8.22
N GLY A 44 -17.98 -5.83 8.06
CA GLY A 44 -19.01 -6.45 8.92
C GLY A 44 -18.49 -6.86 10.31
N ILE A 45 -17.17 -6.89 10.52
CA ILE A 45 -16.57 -7.31 11.78
C ILE A 45 -16.32 -6.10 12.68
N ASN A 46 -16.81 -6.17 13.93
CA ASN A 46 -16.43 -5.21 14.95
C ASN A 46 -15.01 -5.49 15.48
N LEU A 47 -13.99 -4.98 14.78
CA LEU A 47 -12.57 -5.17 15.14
C LEU A 47 -12.21 -4.64 16.53
N ASN A 48 -12.90 -3.61 17.02
CA ASN A 48 -12.65 -3.03 18.34
C ASN A 48 -12.93 -4.01 19.48
N LYS A 49 -13.67 -5.10 19.23
CA LYS A 49 -13.90 -6.17 20.19
C LYS A 49 -12.64 -7.03 20.42
N TYR A 50 -11.74 -7.06 19.46
CA TYR A 50 -10.59 -7.98 19.42
C TYR A 50 -9.25 -7.25 19.49
N ILE A 51 -9.20 -6.01 19.03
CA ILE A 51 -7.96 -5.23 18.91
C ILE A 51 -8.19 -3.87 19.54
N ASP A 52 -7.30 -3.50 20.46
CA ASP A 52 -7.26 -2.14 21.01
C ASP A 52 -6.47 -1.22 20.06
N PHE A 53 -7.16 -0.26 19.47
CA PHE A 53 -6.56 0.75 18.59
C PHE A 53 -6.22 2.06 19.29
N THR A 54 -6.51 2.21 20.59
CA THR A 54 -6.35 3.47 21.32
C THR A 54 -4.89 3.89 21.49
N ASN A 55 -3.97 2.93 21.54
CA ASN A 55 -2.55 3.16 21.82
C ASN A 55 -1.66 3.01 20.59
N ARG A 56 -2.11 3.54 19.45
CA ARG A 56 -1.32 3.55 18.21
C ARG A 56 -0.22 4.61 18.27
N ASN A 57 1.03 4.18 18.07
CA ASN A 57 2.13 5.11 17.77
C ASN A 57 1.81 5.88 16.48
N THR A 58 2.13 7.18 16.44
CA THR A 58 1.94 8.08 15.30
C THR A 58 2.63 7.61 14.01
N HIS A 59 3.59 6.70 14.13
CA HIS A 59 4.35 6.14 13.00
C HIS A 59 3.77 4.83 12.45
N GLY A 60 2.66 4.33 12.99
CA GLY A 60 2.07 3.05 12.58
C GLY A 60 1.04 3.17 11.44
N TYR A 61 1.03 2.19 10.54
CA TYR A 61 -0.04 2.03 9.54
C TYR A 61 -1.43 1.98 10.19
N ASN A 62 -2.46 2.44 9.47
CA ASN A 62 -3.86 2.30 9.89
C ASN A 62 -4.21 0.81 10.06
N GLY A 63 -4.83 0.45 11.19
CA GLY A 63 -5.03 -0.96 11.56
C GLY A 63 -6.12 -1.67 10.82
N ILE A 64 -7.12 -0.92 10.39
CA ILE A 64 -8.18 -1.47 9.57
C ILE A 64 -7.58 -1.82 8.20
N TYR A 65 -6.80 -0.92 7.61
CA TYR A 65 -6.14 -1.19 6.33
C TYR A 65 -5.09 -2.31 6.44
N MET A 66 -4.28 -2.34 7.49
CA MET A 66 -3.36 -3.45 7.77
C MET A 66 -4.09 -4.79 7.89
N PHE A 67 -5.21 -4.82 8.62
CA PHE A 67 -6.04 -6.02 8.74
C PHE A 67 -6.60 -6.46 7.39
N ASN A 68 -7.12 -5.52 6.58
CA ASN A 68 -7.62 -5.82 5.24
C ASN A 68 -6.52 -6.41 4.34
N THR A 69 -5.31 -5.85 4.38
CA THR A 69 -4.16 -6.35 3.63
C THR A 69 -3.78 -7.78 4.06
N LEU A 70 -3.78 -8.07 5.37
CA LEU A 70 -3.52 -9.41 5.89
C LEU A 70 -4.53 -10.44 5.39
N ILE A 71 -5.82 -10.11 5.48
CA ILE A 71 -6.90 -11.00 5.04
C ILE A 71 -6.85 -11.20 3.52
N LEU A 72 -6.58 -10.14 2.75
CA LEU A 72 -6.40 -10.22 1.30
C LEU A 72 -5.21 -11.12 0.93
N ALA A 73 -4.07 -10.95 1.59
CA ALA A 73 -2.89 -11.77 1.35
C ALA A 73 -3.13 -13.25 1.72
N TRP A 74 -3.87 -13.52 2.78
CA TRP A 74 -4.31 -14.88 3.11
C TRP A 74 -5.29 -15.44 2.06
N ALA A 75 -6.21 -14.63 1.55
CA ALA A 75 -7.14 -15.07 0.53
C ALA A 75 -6.43 -15.39 -0.81
N LEU A 76 -5.38 -14.64 -1.15
CA LEU A 76 -4.60 -14.83 -2.37
C LEU A 76 -3.54 -15.94 -2.28
N PHE A 77 -2.86 -16.05 -1.13
CA PHE A 77 -1.67 -16.90 -0.99
C PHE A 77 -1.80 -17.99 0.09
N GLY A 78 -2.95 -18.05 0.78
CA GLY A 78 -3.19 -18.93 1.93
C GLY A 78 -2.52 -18.42 3.20
N TYR A 79 -1.18 -18.35 3.19
CA TYR A 79 -0.39 -17.76 4.26
C TYR A 79 0.59 -16.73 3.69
N ALA A 80 0.57 -15.53 4.25
CA ALA A 80 1.52 -14.47 3.94
C ALA A 80 2.36 -14.14 5.17
N SER A 81 3.68 -14.30 5.07
CA SER A 81 4.60 -13.86 6.11
C SER A 81 4.69 -12.33 6.15
N THR A 82 5.15 -11.77 7.27
CA THR A 82 5.41 -10.32 7.39
C THR A 82 6.38 -9.82 6.32
N ARG A 83 7.42 -10.61 6.01
CA ARG A 83 8.36 -10.36 4.92
C ARG A 83 7.67 -10.31 3.56
N LYS A 84 6.71 -11.21 3.31
CA LYS A 84 6.00 -11.23 2.03
C LYS A 84 5.07 -10.03 1.88
N LEU A 85 4.49 -9.57 2.98
CA LEU A 85 3.68 -8.35 3.00
C LEU A 85 4.53 -7.10 2.77
N GLU A 86 5.75 -7.05 3.33
CA GLU A 86 6.73 -5.99 3.06
C GLU A 86 7.07 -5.90 1.58
N GLU A 87 7.23 -7.03 0.88
CA GLU A 87 7.52 -7.04 -0.56
C GLU A 87 6.35 -6.59 -1.45
N LEU A 88 5.12 -6.65 -0.94
CA LEU A 88 3.89 -6.33 -1.68
C LEU A 88 3.43 -4.88 -1.47
N CYS A 89 3.99 -4.18 -0.49
CA CYS A 89 3.66 -2.81 -0.11
C CYS A 89 4.76 -1.84 -0.55
#